data_AF-A0A928IG24-F1
#
_entry.id   AF-A0A928IG24-F1
#
_cell.length_a   1.000
_cell.length_b   1.000
_cell.length_c   1.000
_cell.angle_alpha   90.00
_cell.angle_beta   90.00
_cell.angle_gamma   90.00
#
_symmetry.space_group_name_H-M   'P 1'
#
loop_
_entity.id
_entity.type
_entity.pdbx_description
1 polymer ?
#
loop_
_entity_poly.entity_id
_entity_poly.type
_entity_poly.pdbx_seq_one_letter_code
_entity_poly.pdbx_strand_id
1 'polypeptide(L)'
;MELKGTKTEQNLMAAFAGESQARNKYTYFASVAKKEGYEQIAAIFQQTADNEKEHAKLWFKALGGLSDTAANLLAAAEGENYEWTDMYATFAKEAEEEGFKALALQFKAVAAIEKSHEERYRKLLSN
;
A
#
# COMPACT_ATOMS: atom_id res chain seq x y z
N MET A 1 -10.61 4.71 24.90
CA MET A 1 -9.21 4.36 25.21
C MET A 1 -8.34 5.08 24.20
N GLU A 2 -7.30 5.77 24.64
CA GLU A 2 -6.39 6.49 23.75
C GLU A 2 -5.26 5.54 23.33
N LEU A 3 -5.22 5.18 22.05
CA LEU A 3 -4.18 4.31 21.49
C LEU A 3 -2.89 5.08 21.19
N LYS A 4 -3.01 6.40 20.96
CA LYS A 4 -1.93 7.26 20.49
C LYS A 4 -0.73 7.24 21.44
N GLY A 5 0.46 6.99 20.89
CA GLY A 5 1.72 6.92 21.63
C GLY A 5 1.93 5.62 22.40
N THR A 6 1.00 4.67 22.34
CA THR A 6 1.15 3.39 23.05
C THR A 6 1.92 2.38 22.22
N LYS A 7 2.52 1.38 22.88
CA LYS A 7 3.10 0.21 22.20
C LYS A 7 2.03 -0.57 21.41
N THR A 8 0.78 -0.54 21.85
CA THR A 8 -0.33 -1.20 21.14
C THR A 8 -0.60 -0.55 19.79
N GLU A 9 -0.57 0.78 19.68
CA GLU A 9 -0.67 1.47 18.39
C GLU A 9 0.46 1.05 17.43
N GLN A 10 1.69 1.00 17.92
CA GLN A 10 2.84 0.53 17.11
C GLN A 10 2.65 -0.92 16.65
N ASN A 11 2.18 -1.80 17.53
CA ASN A 11 1.88 -3.18 17.20
C ASN A 11 0.78 -3.29 16.13
N LEU A 12 -0.26 -2.46 16.22
CA LEU A 12 -1.35 -2.42 15.24
C LEU A 12 -0.88 -1.90 13.88
N MET A 13 -0.03 -0.86 13.86
CA MET A 13 0.59 -0.37 12.61
C MET A 13 1.47 -1.43 11.97
N ALA A 14 2.29 -2.13 12.77
CA ALA A 14 3.13 -3.23 12.30
C ALA A 14 2.29 -4.40 11.76
N ALA A 15 1.20 -4.76 12.45
CA ALA A 15 0.27 -5.79 11.99
C ALA A 15 -0.40 -5.38 10.67
N PHE A 16 -0.93 -4.17 10.57
CA PHE A 16 -1.53 -3.65 9.33
C PHE A 16 -0.55 -3.69 8.14
N ALA A 17 0.70 -3.26 8.36
CA ALA A 17 1.74 -3.32 7.33
C ALA A 17 2.09 -4.78 6.95
N GLY A 18 2.18 -5.67 7.94
CA GLY A 18 2.46 -7.10 7.73
C GLY A 18 1.38 -7.79 6.91
N GLU A 19 0.11 -7.61 7.28
CA GLU A 19 -1.03 -8.21 6.57
C GLU A 19 -1.19 -7.66 5.15
N SER A 20 -0.91 -6.36 4.95
CA SER A 20 -0.96 -5.73 3.62
C SER A 20 0.13 -6.31 2.69
N GLN A 21 1.34 -6.53 3.22
CA GLN A 21 2.41 -7.21 2.48
C GLN A 21 2.10 -8.68 2.23
N ALA A 22 1.52 -9.38 3.20
CA ALA A 22 1.12 -10.80 3.08
C ALA A 22 0.08 -10.98 1.97
N ARG A 23 -0.99 -10.17 1.96
CA ARG A 23 -1.98 -10.13 0.89
C ARG A 23 -1.33 -10.02 -0.49
N ASN A 24 -0.47 -9.03 -0.71
CA ASN A 24 0.16 -8.82 -2.02
C ASN A 24 1.08 -9.98 -2.41
N LYS A 25 1.88 -10.52 -1.48
CA LYS A 25 2.71 -11.70 -1.76
C LYS A 25 1.86 -12.90 -2.16
N TYR A 26 0.78 -13.17 -1.42
CA TYR A 26 -0.05 -14.35 -1.66
C TYR A 26 -0.84 -14.25 -2.97
N THR A 27 -1.28 -13.07 -3.39
CA THR A 27 -1.85 -12.90 -4.75
C THR A 27 -0.80 -13.14 -5.84
N TYR A 28 0.45 -12.72 -5.65
CA TYR A 28 1.54 -13.01 -6.59
C TYR A 28 1.87 -14.51 -6.64
N PHE A 29 1.91 -15.18 -5.48
CA PHE A 29 2.15 -16.62 -5.40
C PHE A 29 1.01 -17.42 -6.03
N ALA A 30 -0.24 -16.98 -5.88
CA ALA A 30 -1.38 -17.57 -6.58
C ALA A 30 -1.19 -17.51 -8.12
N SER A 31 -0.70 -16.37 -8.63
CA SER A 31 -0.40 -16.21 -10.06
C SER A 31 0.70 -17.15 -10.54
N VAL A 32 1.76 -17.35 -9.74
CA VAL A 32 2.82 -18.32 -10.04
C VAL A 32 2.27 -19.75 -10.06
N ALA A 33 1.57 -20.17 -9.01
CA ALA A 33 0.98 -21.50 -8.92
C ALA A 33 0.03 -21.80 -10.10
N LYS A 34 -0.75 -20.80 -10.53
CA LYS A 34 -1.61 -20.91 -11.71
C LYS A 34 -0.83 -21.12 -13.01
N LYS A 35 0.27 -20.37 -13.22
CA LYS A 35 1.13 -20.54 -14.39
C LYS A 35 1.80 -21.93 -14.45
N GLU A 36 2.03 -22.53 -13.29
CA GLU A 36 2.57 -23.88 -13.15
C GLU A 36 1.51 -24.99 -13.26
N GLY A 37 0.22 -24.64 -13.36
CA GLY A 37 -0.89 -25.58 -13.47
C GLY A 37 -1.44 -26.09 -12.13
N TYR A 38 -0.98 -25.56 -11.00
CA TYR A 38 -1.45 -25.93 -9.66
C TYR A 38 -2.70 -25.13 -9.25
N GLU A 39 -3.82 -25.39 -9.91
CA GLU A 39 -5.07 -24.62 -9.70
C GLU A 39 -5.57 -24.63 -8.25
N GLN A 40 -5.48 -25.77 -7.54
CA GLN A 40 -5.89 -25.86 -6.14
C GLN A 40 -4.99 -25.00 -5.23
N ILE A 41 -3.68 -25.02 -5.45
CA ILE A 41 -2.72 -24.23 -4.66
C ILE A 41 -2.92 -22.74 -4.95
N ALA A 42 -3.15 -22.37 -6.21
CA ALA A 42 -3.47 -21.00 -6.59
C ALA A 42 -4.75 -20.49 -5.88
N ALA A 43 -5.80 -21.32 -5.85
CA ALA A 43 -7.05 -20.98 -5.17
C ALA A 43 -6.85 -20.79 -3.65
N ILE A 44 -6.05 -21.66 -3.01
CA ILE A 44 -5.73 -21.54 -1.58
C ILE A 44 -4.94 -20.27 -1.29
N PHE A 45 -3.89 -19.97 -2.08
CA PHE A 45 -3.15 -18.71 -1.91
C PHE A 45 -4.05 -17.48 -2.07
N GLN A 46 -4.95 -17.50 -3.05
CA GLN A 46 -5.90 -16.41 -3.26
C GLN A 46 -6.86 -16.27 -2.06
N GLN A 47 -7.39 -17.38 -1.56
CA GLN A 47 -8.23 -17.38 -0.36
C GLN A 47 -7.49 -16.81 0.85
N THR A 48 -6.23 -17.21 1.07
CA THR A 48 -5.40 -16.67 2.15
C THR A 48 -5.18 -15.17 1.97
N ALA A 49 -4.86 -14.70 0.75
CA ALA A 49 -4.73 -13.27 0.48
C ALA A 49 -6.00 -12.46 0.82
N ASP A 50 -7.17 -13.04 0.54
CA ASP A 50 -8.45 -12.44 0.91
C ASP A 50 -8.69 -12.46 2.43
N ASN A 51 -8.18 -13.45 3.16
CA ASN A 51 -8.20 -13.42 4.63
C ASN A 51 -7.29 -12.32 5.19
N GLU A 52 -6.06 -12.16 4.68
CA GLU A 52 -5.16 -11.11 5.15
C GLU A 52 -5.69 -9.71 4.85
N LYS A 53 -6.45 -9.55 3.75
CA LYS A 53 -7.18 -8.31 3.48
C LYS A 53 -8.18 -7.98 4.60
N GLU A 54 -8.93 -8.96 5.09
CA GLU A 54 -9.87 -8.75 6.19
C GLU A 54 -9.15 -8.57 7.53
N HIS A 55 -8.03 -9.24 7.79
CA HIS A 55 -7.19 -9.00 8.96
C HIS A 55 -6.65 -7.56 8.98
N ALA A 56 -6.05 -7.10 7.88
CA ALA A 56 -5.57 -5.74 7.73
C ALA A 56 -6.67 -4.71 8.01
N LYS A 57 -7.89 -4.96 7.52
CA LYS A 57 -9.06 -4.10 7.74
C LYS A 57 -9.47 -4.02 9.22
N LEU A 58 -9.34 -5.10 10.00
CA LEU A 58 -9.61 -5.08 11.44
C LEU A 58 -8.64 -4.12 12.15
N TRP A 59 -7.35 -4.21 11.85
CA TRP A 59 -6.32 -3.37 12.45
C TRP A 59 -6.42 -1.92 12.00
N PHE A 60 -6.67 -1.68 10.72
CA PHE A 60 -6.86 -0.34 10.18
C PHE A 60 -8.08 0.37 10.80
N LYS A 61 -9.18 -0.36 11.04
CA LYS A 61 -10.32 0.15 11.81
C LYS A 61 -9.96 0.48 13.25
N ALA A 62 -9.20 -0.38 13.94
CA ALA A 62 -8.78 -0.14 15.32
C ALA A 62 -7.89 1.11 15.44
N LEU A 63 -7.09 1.40 14.40
CA LEU A 63 -6.28 2.62 14.28
C LEU A 63 -7.09 3.88 13.92
N GLY A 64 -8.39 3.76 13.64
CA GLY A 64 -9.23 4.88 13.19
C GLY A 64 -8.97 5.30 11.74
N GLY A 65 -8.38 4.43 10.91
CA GLY A 65 -8.03 4.74 9.53
C GLY A 65 -9.19 4.78 8.53
N LEU A 66 -10.40 4.36 8.93
CA LEU A 66 -11.60 4.44 8.09
C LEU A 66 -12.53 5.56 8.55
N SER A 67 -12.80 6.50 7.65
CA SER A 67 -13.74 7.60 7.83
C SER A 67 -14.79 7.62 6.70
N ASP A 68 -15.50 8.73 6.53
CA ASP A 68 -16.38 8.94 5.37
C ASP A 68 -15.59 9.06 4.05
N THR A 69 -16.29 9.04 2.92
CA THR A 69 -15.67 9.06 1.59
C THR A 69 -14.82 10.31 1.35
N ALA A 70 -15.24 11.48 1.85
CA ALA A 70 -14.50 12.72 1.63
C ALA A 70 -13.18 12.72 2.40
N ALA A 71 -13.22 12.32 3.68
CA ALA A 71 -12.03 12.16 4.50
C ALA A 71 -11.08 11.08 3.96
N ASN A 72 -11.61 9.96 3.46
CA ASN A 72 -10.79 8.90 2.85
C ASN A 72 -10.14 9.36 1.53
N LEU A 73 -10.84 10.16 0.72
CA LEU A 73 -10.28 10.76 -0.51
C LEU A 73 -9.17 11.77 -0.19
N LEU A 74 -9.36 12.59 0.85
CA LEU A 74 -8.32 13.52 1.30
C LEU A 74 -7.08 12.76 1.80
N ALA A 75 -7.27 11.78 2.68
CA ALA A 75 -6.16 10.96 3.19
C ALA A 75 -5.42 10.22 2.08
N ALA A 76 -6.13 9.71 1.07
CA ALA A 76 -5.51 9.12 -0.12
C ALA A 76 -4.69 10.17 -0.90
N ALA A 77 -5.26 11.34 -1.20
CA ALA A 77 -4.55 12.40 -1.91
C ALA A 77 -3.29 12.89 -1.17
N GLU A 78 -3.34 13.00 0.16
CA GLU A 78 -2.19 13.38 0.98
C GLU A 78 -1.11 12.29 0.99
N GLY A 79 -1.51 11.01 1.04
CA GLY A 79 -0.59 9.88 0.90
C GLY A 79 0.12 9.88 -0.45
N GLU A 80 -0.65 9.95 -1.54
CA GLU A 80 -0.12 10.01 -2.91
C GLU A 80 0.82 11.22 -3.07
N ASN A 81 0.45 12.39 -2.52
CA ASN A 81 1.30 13.58 -2.56
C ASN A 81 2.67 13.32 -1.93
N TYR A 82 2.69 12.85 -0.68
CA TYR A 82 3.93 12.48 0.02
C TYR A 82 4.76 11.47 -0.78
N GLU A 83 4.12 10.48 -1.39
CA GLU A 83 4.81 9.46 -2.18
C GLU A 83 5.57 10.06 -3.36
N TRP A 84 4.96 10.95 -4.15
CA TRP A 84 5.65 11.49 -5.34
C TRP A 84 6.51 12.73 -5.07
N THR A 85 6.19 13.56 -4.07
CA THR A 85 6.98 14.77 -3.77
C THR A 85 8.23 14.46 -2.95
N ASP A 86 8.13 13.52 -2.01
CA ASP A 86 9.16 13.29 -1.00
C ASP A 86 9.74 11.88 -1.11
N MET A 87 8.91 10.84 -0.98
CA MET A 87 9.40 9.46 -0.84
C MET A 87 10.10 8.97 -2.12
N TYR A 88 9.39 8.91 -3.25
CA TYR A 88 9.95 8.43 -4.50
C TYR A 88 10.98 9.39 -5.10
N ALA A 89 10.85 10.70 -4.85
CA ALA A 89 11.86 11.67 -5.24
C ALA A 89 13.20 11.40 -4.52
N THR A 90 13.15 11.13 -3.21
CA THR A 90 14.31 10.77 -2.39
C THR A 90 14.89 9.42 -2.83
N PHE A 91 14.05 8.38 -2.96
CA PHE A 91 14.52 7.05 -3.36
C PHE A 91 15.16 7.05 -4.75
N ALA A 92 14.60 7.81 -5.70
CA ALA A 92 15.19 7.93 -7.03
C ALA A 92 16.56 8.60 -7.00
N LYS A 93 16.74 9.61 -6.15
CA LYS A 93 18.03 10.31 -5.97
C LYS A 93 19.06 9.38 -5.34
N GLU A 94 18.71 8.72 -4.22
CA GLU A 94 19.58 7.77 -3.52
C GLU A 94 20.00 6.62 -4.45
N ALA A 95 19.04 6.04 -5.20
CA ALA A 95 19.34 4.99 -6.17
C ALA A 95 20.29 5.46 -7.29
N GLU A 96 20.20 6.72 -7.74
CA GLU A 96 21.14 7.26 -8.73
C GLU A 96 22.54 7.46 -8.12
N GLU A 97 22.62 7.98 -6.89
CA GLU A 97 23.88 8.20 -6.15
C GLU A 97 24.61 6.88 -5.87
N GLU A 98 23.88 5.81 -5.61
CA GLU A 98 24.40 4.45 -5.41
C GLU A 98 24.69 3.71 -6.74
N GLY A 99 24.32 4.28 -7.89
CA GLY A 99 24.57 3.71 -9.22
C GLY A 99 23.49 2.75 -9.73
N PHE A 100 22.37 2.60 -9.02
CA PHE A 100 21.20 1.80 -9.41
C PHE A 100 20.27 2.55 -10.39
N LYS A 101 20.80 2.97 -11.54
CA LYS A 101 20.09 3.81 -12.53
C LYS A 101 18.73 3.25 -12.98
N ALA A 102 18.63 1.93 -13.13
CA ALA A 102 17.37 1.30 -13.54
C ALA A 102 16.27 1.47 -12.46
N LEU A 103 16.63 1.31 -11.18
CA LEU A 103 15.71 1.53 -10.06
C LEU A 103 15.38 3.02 -9.92
N ALA A 104 16.36 3.91 -10.10
CA ALA A 104 16.12 5.35 -10.09
C ALA A 104 15.09 5.78 -11.14
N LEU A 105 15.18 5.22 -12.36
CA LEU A 105 14.18 5.46 -13.41
C LEU A 105 12.81 4.88 -13.06
N GLN A 106 12.76 3.69 -12.45
CA GLN A 106 11.51 3.08 -12.00
C GLN A 106 10.84 3.93 -10.91
N PHE A 107 11.58 4.40 -9.89
CA PHE A 107 11.03 5.28 -8.86
C PHE A 107 10.48 6.59 -9.45
N LYS A 108 11.18 7.21 -10.40
CA LYS A 108 10.68 8.40 -11.12
C LYS A 108 9.40 8.11 -11.90
N ALA A 109 9.31 6.94 -12.53
CA ALA A 109 8.11 6.54 -13.28
C ALA A 109 6.92 6.30 -12.34
N VAL A 110 7.14 5.65 -11.20
CA VAL A 110 6.10 5.45 -10.18
C VAL A 110 5.64 6.79 -9.61
N ALA A 111 6.56 7.70 -9.27
CA ALA A 111 6.20 9.05 -8.79
C ALA A 111 5.26 9.80 -9.76
N ALA A 112 5.48 9.68 -11.08
CA ALA A 112 4.60 10.29 -12.07
C ALA A 112 3.17 9.68 -12.05
N ILE A 113 3.05 8.38 -11.74
CA ILE A 113 1.78 7.69 -11.59
C ILE A 113 1.07 8.16 -10.31
N GLU A 114 1.77 8.23 -9.18
CA GLU A 114 1.16 8.65 -7.90
C GLU A 114 0.68 10.10 -7.95
N LYS A 115 1.39 10.99 -8.67
CA LYS A 115 0.86 12.32 -8.99
C LYS A 115 -0.50 12.27 -9.72
N SER A 116 -0.65 11.34 -10.64
CA SER A 116 -1.91 11.13 -11.38
C SER A 116 -3.04 10.62 -10.47
N HIS A 117 -2.70 9.81 -9.46
CA HIS A 117 -3.64 9.36 -8.43
C HIS A 117 -4.07 10.52 -7.53
N GLU A 118 -3.14 11.34 -7.04
CA GLU A 118 -3.46 12.54 -6.26
C GLU A 118 -4.46 13.44 -7.02
N GLU A 119 -4.15 13.78 -8.28
CA GLU A 119 -5.00 14.62 -9.12
C GLU A 119 -6.42 14.06 -9.26
N ARG A 120 -6.53 12.72 -9.42
CA ARG A 120 -7.82 12.03 -9.48
C ARG A 120 -8.60 12.15 -8.17
N TYR A 121 -7.96 11.89 -7.03
CA TYR A 121 -8.63 11.94 -5.73
C TYR A 121 -9.05 13.36 -5.36
N ARG A 122 -8.22 14.37 -5.62
CA ARG A 122 -8.60 15.78 -5.41
C ARG A 122 -9.78 16.20 -6.27
N LYS A 123 -9.82 15.77 -7.54
CA LYS A 123 -10.96 16.05 -8.42
C LYS A 123 -12.24 15.40 -7.91
N LEU A 124 -12.17 14.16 -7.40
CA LEU A 124 -13.32 13.48 -6.81
C LEU A 124 -13.81 14.17 -5.53
N LEU A 125 -12.89 14.70 -4.71
CA LEU A 125 -13.20 15.40 -3.47
C LEU A 125 -13.88 16.76 -3.72
N SER A 126 -13.58 17.41 -4.85
CA SER A 126 -14.14 18.72 -5.21
C SER A 126 -15.51 18.67 -5.91
N ASN A 127 -16.08 17.48 -6.12
CA ASN A 127 -17.39 17.31 -6.76
C ASN A 127 -18.55 17.50 -5.78
#